data_AF-A0A7J4IEM1-F1
#
_entry.id   AF-A0A7J4IEM1-F1
#
_cell.length_a   1.000
_cell.length_b   1.000
_cell.length_c   1.000
_cell.angle_alpha   90.00
_cell.angle_beta   90.00
_cell.angle_gamma   90.00
#
_symmetry.space_group_name_H-M   'P 1'
#
loop_
_entity.id
_entity.type
_entity.pdbx_description
1 polymer ?
#
loop_
_entity_poly.entity_id
_entity_poly.type
_entity_poly.pdbx_seq_one_letter_code
_entity_poly.pdbx_strand_id
1 'polypeptide(L)'
;MRRRGFFIAAALVIGAIAIAAATAGMAAQETGHDRLYQVSTIDALLQGVYDGTVSVAALQREGDIGTGTFDRLDGELTLLDGVVWQARADGSVSRAPPNETTPFAAVTRFRADRTGALGPAGNFSGLEHRLAGFLSSPNLFAMVRADGTFDYVKVRAPPAQSKPYPRLADAIAQQGVHELRNVSGTLVGTYTPPYATGVAITGWHVHFISADRRFGGHVLDLATDGTPGVGVDDISSFTVVLPVGTDFTETDFSQNLSSDLQVVEKGQ
;
A
#
# COMPACT_ATOMS: atom_id res chain seq x y z
N MET A 1 63.14 53.90 42.76
CA MET A 1 62.39 54.54 43.87
C MET A 1 60.93 54.63 43.44
N ARG A 2 60.00 54.08 44.26
CA ARG A 2 58.52 54.26 44.29
C ARG A 2 57.64 53.88 43.07
N ARG A 3 57.03 52.68 43.19
CA ARG A 3 55.57 52.42 43.37
C ARG A 3 54.57 53.54 43.01
N ARG A 4 53.58 53.26 42.15
CA ARG A 4 52.19 52.84 42.47
C ARG A 4 51.30 52.91 41.21
N GLY A 5 50.36 51.98 41.11
CA GLY A 5 49.55 51.75 39.91
C GLY A 5 48.19 52.42 39.93
N PHE A 6 47.37 52.03 38.94
CA PHE A 6 45.91 52.07 38.99
C PHE A 6 45.37 50.81 38.30
N PHE A 7 44.49 50.12 39.00
CA PHE A 7 43.70 48.98 38.56
C PHE A 7 42.39 49.45 37.92
N ILE A 8 41.76 48.52 37.19
CA ILE A 8 40.35 48.38 36.81
C ILE A 8 39.85 49.23 35.63
N ALA A 9 39.58 48.58 34.50
CA ALA A 9 38.21 48.30 34.00
C ALA A 9 38.20 48.11 32.48
N ALA A 10 37.82 46.91 32.03
CA ALA A 10 36.92 46.64 30.90
C ALA A 10 37.23 45.25 30.31
N ALA A 11 36.77 44.22 31.03
CA ALA A 11 36.37 42.97 30.39
C ALA A 11 35.08 43.22 29.58
N LEU A 12 34.81 42.34 28.61
CA LEU A 12 33.62 42.23 27.75
C LEU A 12 33.65 42.93 26.39
N VAL A 13 34.41 42.37 25.44
CA VAL A 13 33.96 42.28 24.03
C VAL A 13 34.36 40.92 23.42
N ILE A 14 34.04 39.83 24.12
CA ILE A 14 34.07 38.48 23.54
C ILE A 14 32.74 37.82 23.90
N GLY A 15 31.70 38.15 23.14
CA GLY A 15 30.35 37.68 23.42
C GLY A 15 29.33 38.20 22.41
N ALA A 16 29.65 38.16 21.12
CA ALA A 16 28.68 38.50 20.07
C ALA A 16 28.92 37.81 18.70
N ILE A 17 29.81 36.82 18.60
CA ILE A 17 30.03 36.03 17.37
C ILE A 17 30.08 34.53 17.68
N ALA A 18 29.18 34.07 18.55
CA ALA A 18 28.96 32.66 18.82
C ALA A 18 27.47 32.32 19.05
N ILE A 19 26.56 33.14 18.50
CA ILE A 19 25.12 32.88 18.48
C ILE A 19 24.58 33.24 17.09
N ALA A 20 25.13 32.60 16.06
CA ALA A 20 24.60 32.70 14.69
C ALA A 20 24.82 31.42 13.87
N ALA A 21 25.18 30.30 14.51
CA ALA A 21 25.47 29.02 13.84
C ALA A 21 24.82 27.83 14.55
N ALA A 22 23.58 28.01 15.03
CA ALA A 22 22.80 26.93 15.66
C ALA A 22 21.31 26.95 15.26
N THR A 23 20.99 27.46 14.08
CA THR A 23 19.62 27.40 13.52
C THR A 23 19.55 26.69 12.16
N ALA A 24 20.64 26.08 11.69
CA ALA A 24 20.63 25.20 10.53
C ALA A 24 20.58 23.74 10.99
N GLY A 25 19.40 23.11 10.93
CA GLY A 25 19.29 21.66 11.12
C GLY A 25 18.24 21.18 12.11
N MET A 26 17.17 21.93 12.35
CA MET A 26 15.89 21.30 12.67
C MET A 26 14.94 21.69 11.56
N ALA A 27 15.09 21.02 10.41
CA ALA A 27 13.89 20.79 9.61
C ALA A 27 12.93 20.11 10.58
N ALA A 28 11.85 20.79 10.93
CA ALA A 28 10.72 20.12 11.55
C ALA A 28 10.45 18.92 10.65
N GLN A 29 10.71 17.72 11.17
CA GLN A 29 10.19 16.52 10.55
C GLN A 29 8.70 16.79 10.48
N GLU A 30 8.17 17.00 9.27
CA GLU A 30 6.73 17.14 9.13
C GLU A 30 6.15 15.88 9.74
N THR A 31 5.56 16.01 10.92
CA THR A 31 4.74 15.01 11.58
C THR A 31 3.40 14.97 10.85
N GLY A 32 3.46 14.92 9.52
CA GLY A 32 2.35 14.51 8.70
C GLY A 32 2.12 13.07 9.06
N HIS A 33 1.01 12.83 9.77
CA HIS A 33 0.48 11.49 9.94
C HIS A 33 0.35 10.86 8.56
N ASP A 34 0.98 9.70 8.35
CA ASP A 34 0.90 8.99 7.09
C ASP A 34 -0.58 8.70 6.78
N ARG A 35 -0.95 8.84 5.50
CA ARG A 35 -2.35 8.86 5.05
C ARG A 35 -2.56 7.80 3.98
N LEU A 36 -3.52 6.91 4.22
CA LEU A 36 -4.03 6.00 3.21
C LEU A 36 -5.03 6.77 2.35
N TYR A 37 -4.72 6.90 1.07
CA TYR A 37 -5.64 7.39 0.04
C TYR A 37 -6.27 6.19 -0.65
N GLN A 38 -7.60 6.11 -0.60
CA GLN A 38 -8.35 5.06 -1.27
C GLN A 38 -9.32 5.65 -2.31
N VAL A 39 -9.36 5.02 -3.47
CA VAL A 39 -10.36 5.25 -4.51
C VAL A 39 -11.52 4.28 -4.29
N SER A 40 -12.74 4.81 -4.19
CA SER A 40 -13.98 4.05 -3.99
C SER A 40 -14.01 3.19 -2.70
N THR A 41 -15.01 2.31 -2.61
CA THR A 41 -15.19 1.35 -1.52
C THR A 41 -15.11 -0.08 -2.04
N ILE A 42 -14.76 -1.02 -1.16
CA ILE A 42 -14.76 -2.44 -1.53
C ILE A 42 -16.16 -2.95 -1.87
N ASP A 43 -17.22 -2.46 -1.19
CA ASP A 43 -18.60 -2.87 -1.50
C ASP A 43 -19.04 -2.42 -2.90
N ALA A 44 -18.54 -1.27 -3.38
CA ALA A 44 -18.77 -0.84 -4.76
C ALA A 44 -18.10 -1.80 -5.75
N LEU A 45 -16.86 -2.20 -5.48
CA LEU A 45 -16.16 -3.17 -6.33
C LEU A 45 -16.84 -4.55 -6.30
N LEU A 46 -17.27 -5.03 -5.12
CA LEU A 46 -17.98 -6.30 -4.97
C LEU A 46 -19.29 -6.35 -5.78
N GLN A 47 -19.94 -5.20 -5.98
CA GLN A 47 -21.20 -5.07 -6.71
C GLN A 47 -21.04 -4.72 -8.19
N GLY A 48 -19.82 -4.71 -8.73
CA GLY A 48 -19.60 -4.51 -10.17
C GLY A 48 -19.38 -3.07 -10.60
N VAL A 49 -19.13 -2.14 -9.67
CA VAL A 49 -18.79 -0.75 -10.00
C VAL A 49 -17.31 -0.69 -10.45
N TYR A 50 -17.07 -1.05 -11.72
CA TYR A 50 -15.72 -1.20 -12.30
C TYR A 50 -15.26 -0.04 -13.17
N ASP A 51 -16.11 0.97 -13.39
CA ASP A 51 -15.70 2.15 -14.15
C ASP A 51 -14.70 3.00 -13.33
N GLY A 52 -13.51 3.19 -13.89
CA GLY A 52 -12.43 3.93 -13.28
C GLY A 52 -12.68 5.43 -13.28
N THR A 53 -12.33 6.10 -12.17
CA THR A 53 -12.56 7.55 -12.02
C THR A 53 -11.29 8.33 -11.69
N VAL A 54 -10.25 7.65 -11.20
CA VAL A 54 -8.96 8.26 -10.88
C VAL A 54 -7.90 7.73 -11.82
N SER A 55 -7.20 8.64 -12.52
CA SER A 55 -6.09 8.28 -13.40
C SER A 55 -4.86 7.80 -12.61
N VAL A 56 -4.04 6.94 -13.21
CA VAL A 56 -2.72 6.53 -12.71
C VAL A 56 -1.85 7.74 -12.33
N ALA A 57 -1.82 8.77 -13.19
CA ALA A 57 -1.07 9.99 -12.90
C ALA A 57 -1.55 10.73 -11.64
N ALA A 58 -2.86 10.70 -11.36
CA ALA A 58 -3.42 11.27 -10.15
C ALA A 58 -3.10 10.40 -8.93
N LEU A 59 -3.24 9.08 -9.05
CA LEU A 59 -2.93 8.13 -7.98
C LEU A 59 -1.46 8.24 -7.51
N GLN A 60 -0.52 8.38 -8.45
CA GLN A 60 0.92 8.57 -8.16
C GLN A 60 1.23 9.88 -7.42
N ARG A 61 0.33 10.87 -7.39
CA ARG A 61 0.50 12.08 -6.57
C ARG A 61 0.12 11.84 -5.11
N GLU A 62 -0.70 10.83 -4.84
CA GLU A 62 -1.21 10.51 -3.51
C GLU A 62 -0.30 9.53 -2.76
N GLY A 63 0.43 8.68 -3.48
CA GLY A 63 1.35 7.70 -2.90
C GLY A 63 2.43 7.20 -3.84
N ASP A 64 3.36 6.43 -3.30
CA ASP A 64 4.44 5.74 -4.02
C ASP A 64 4.42 4.22 -3.83
N ILE A 65 3.52 3.70 -2.98
CA ILE A 65 3.26 2.29 -2.77
C ILE A 65 1.75 2.02 -2.65
N GLY A 66 1.30 0.85 -3.09
CA GLY A 66 -0.06 0.39 -2.83
C GLY A 66 -0.58 -0.66 -3.80
N THR A 67 -1.86 -1.00 -3.64
CA THR A 67 -2.54 -2.07 -4.39
C THR A 67 -3.88 -1.58 -4.94
N GLY A 68 -4.48 -2.33 -5.87
CA GLY A 68 -5.78 -2.02 -6.46
C GLY A 68 -6.05 -2.80 -7.73
N THR A 69 -6.95 -2.29 -8.57
CA THR A 69 -7.25 -2.83 -9.90
C THR A 69 -7.35 -1.69 -10.93
N PHE A 70 -7.67 -2.02 -12.17
CA PHE A 70 -7.85 -1.07 -13.28
C PHE A 70 -9.30 -0.98 -13.72
N ASP A 71 -9.59 0.02 -14.56
CA ASP A 71 -10.88 0.17 -15.23
C ASP A 71 -11.34 -1.18 -15.80
N ARG A 72 -12.64 -1.45 -15.68
CA ARG A 72 -13.26 -2.71 -16.10
C ARG A 72 -12.69 -3.95 -15.39
N LEU A 73 -12.02 -3.78 -14.25
CA LEU A 73 -11.34 -4.88 -13.54
C LEU A 73 -10.25 -5.54 -14.41
N ASP A 74 -9.60 -4.80 -15.32
CA ASP A 74 -8.53 -5.33 -16.19
C ASP A 74 -7.23 -5.58 -15.41
N GLY A 75 -7.20 -6.68 -14.65
CA GLY A 75 -6.03 -7.12 -13.91
C GLY A 75 -5.79 -6.36 -12.61
N GLU A 76 -4.59 -6.56 -12.06
CA GLU A 76 -4.20 -6.12 -10.73
C GLU A 76 -3.20 -4.97 -10.80
N LEU A 77 -3.42 -3.96 -9.96
CA LEU A 77 -2.56 -2.79 -9.79
C LEU A 77 -1.58 -3.01 -8.65
N THR A 78 -0.29 -2.83 -8.93
CA THR A 78 0.74 -2.68 -7.91
C THR A 78 1.48 -1.37 -8.14
N LEU A 79 1.33 -0.44 -7.20
CA LEU A 79 2.16 0.76 -7.14
C LEU A 79 3.39 0.43 -6.30
N LEU A 80 4.58 0.57 -6.88
CA LEU A 80 5.85 0.31 -6.22
C LEU A 80 6.89 1.33 -6.68
N ASP A 81 7.54 1.99 -5.72
CA ASP A 81 8.57 3.00 -5.96
C ASP A 81 8.10 4.09 -6.94
N GLY A 82 6.83 4.51 -6.80
CA GLY A 82 6.20 5.51 -7.65
C GLY A 82 5.84 5.04 -9.06
N VAL A 83 6.02 3.76 -9.40
CA VAL A 83 5.65 3.18 -10.69
C VAL A 83 4.44 2.27 -10.55
N VAL A 84 3.42 2.49 -11.37
CA VAL A 84 2.23 1.63 -11.42
C VAL A 84 2.43 0.51 -12.43
N TRP A 85 2.28 -0.71 -11.96
CA TRP A 85 2.34 -1.94 -12.73
C TRP A 85 0.97 -2.60 -12.81
N GLN A 86 0.67 -3.16 -13.98
CA GLN A 86 -0.54 -3.91 -14.26
C GLN A 86 -0.19 -5.35 -14.55
N ALA A 87 -0.66 -6.26 -13.70
CA ALA A 87 -0.60 -7.70 -13.93
C ALA A 87 -1.94 -8.17 -14.51
N ARG A 88 -1.92 -8.84 -15.67
CA ARG A 88 -3.13 -9.30 -16.36
C ARG A 88 -3.37 -10.79 -16.17
N ALA A 89 -4.59 -11.24 -16.46
CA ALA A 89 -4.98 -12.64 -16.37
C ALA A 89 -4.07 -13.59 -17.19
N ASP A 90 -3.52 -13.14 -18.31
CA ASP A 90 -2.57 -13.93 -19.11
C ASP A 90 -1.17 -14.09 -18.47
N GLY A 91 -0.94 -13.45 -17.32
CA GLY A 91 0.31 -13.46 -16.57
C GLY A 91 1.28 -12.35 -16.96
N SER A 92 0.96 -11.57 -18.00
CA SER A 92 1.80 -10.45 -18.42
C SER A 92 1.77 -9.33 -17.38
N VAL A 93 2.95 -8.72 -17.15
CA VAL A 93 3.09 -7.50 -16.37
C VAL A 93 3.60 -6.37 -17.26
N SER A 94 2.98 -5.21 -17.13
CA SER A 94 3.36 -4.02 -17.90
C SER A 94 3.24 -2.77 -17.04
N ARG A 95 3.98 -1.72 -17.41
CA ARG A 95 3.81 -0.41 -16.79
C ARG A 95 2.51 0.21 -17.27
N ALA A 96 1.66 0.65 -16.36
CA ALA A 96 0.39 1.30 -16.71
C ALA A 96 0.63 2.70 -17.30
N PRO A 97 -0.09 3.09 -18.36
CA PRO A 97 0.02 4.43 -18.91
C PRO A 97 -0.62 5.47 -17.98
N PRO A 98 -0.16 6.74 -17.99
CA PRO A 98 -0.60 7.74 -17.01
C PRO A 98 -2.10 8.07 -17.05
N ASN A 99 -2.75 7.86 -18.20
CA ASN A 99 -4.17 8.12 -18.44
C ASN A 99 -5.07 6.91 -18.15
N GLU A 100 -4.49 5.74 -17.87
CA GLU A 100 -5.27 4.59 -17.40
C GLU A 100 -5.96 4.95 -16.09
N THR A 101 -7.14 4.39 -15.83
CA THR A 101 -7.94 4.71 -14.64
C THR A 101 -8.13 3.52 -13.72
N THR A 102 -8.43 3.80 -12.45
CA THR A 102 -8.74 2.79 -11.44
C THR A 102 -10.14 3.02 -10.84
N PRO A 103 -10.94 1.96 -10.64
CA PRO A 103 -12.19 2.01 -9.88
C PRO A 103 -11.95 1.78 -8.39
N PHE A 104 -10.83 1.16 -8.02
CA PHE A 104 -10.45 0.87 -6.64
C PHE A 104 -8.94 0.73 -6.50
N ALA A 105 -8.35 1.51 -5.61
CA ALA A 105 -6.94 1.43 -5.24
C ALA A 105 -6.73 2.00 -3.85
N ALA A 106 -5.73 1.52 -3.12
CA ALA A 106 -5.32 2.01 -1.81
C ALA A 106 -3.82 2.27 -1.82
N VAL A 107 -3.41 3.54 -1.64
CA VAL A 107 -2.01 3.97 -1.75
C VAL A 107 -1.60 4.89 -0.60
N THR A 108 -0.32 4.90 -0.28
CA THR A 108 0.29 5.84 0.68
C THR A 108 1.68 6.27 0.20
N ARG A 109 2.26 7.26 0.86
CA ARG A 109 3.70 7.55 0.78
C ARG A 109 4.40 6.71 1.84
N PHE A 110 5.18 5.73 1.41
CA PHE A 110 5.75 4.75 2.32
C PHE A 110 6.91 5.31 3.12
N ARG A 111 6.84 5.17 4.45
CA ARG A 111 7.95 5.38 5.35
C ARG A 111 7.88 4.34 6.47
N ALA A 112 8.70 3.30 6.38
CA ALA A 112 8.71 2.25 7.39
C ALA A 112 9.05 2.81 8.79
N ASP A 113 8.11 2.66 9.73
CA ASP A 113 8.32 2.92 11.16
C ASP A 113 9.05 1.76 11.84
N ARG A 114 8.84 0.55 11.32
CA ARG A 114 9.43 -0.69 11.82
C ARG A 114 9.99 -1.51 10.68
N THR A 115 11.13 -2.11 10.91
CA THR A 115 11.81 -2.98 9.93
C THR A 115 12.32 -4.25 10.60
N GLY A 116 12.53 -5.29 9.81
CA GLY A 116 13.06 -6.56 10.30
C GLY A 116 13.14 -7.62 9.21
N ALA A 117 13.40 -8.86 9.62
CA ALA A 117 13.20 -10.03 8.77
C ALA A 117 11.75 -10.51 8.92
N LEU A 118 11.13 -10.93 7.81
CA LEU A 118 9.75 -11.41 7.81
C LEU A 118 9.56 -12.67 8.66
N GLY A 119 10.58 -13.53 8.70
CA GLY A 119 10.52 -14.82 9.37
C GLY A 119 9.75 -15.87 8.55
N PRO A 120 9.92 -17.17 8.86
CA PRO A 120 9.43 -18.23 7.99
C PRO A 120 7.90 -18.31 8.02
N ALA A 121 7.32 -18.50 6.83
CA ALA A 121 5.89 -18.71 6.62
C ALA A 121 5.69 -19.76 5.52
N GLY A 122 4.80 -20.73 5.75
CA GLY A 122 4.53 -21.82 4.79
C GLY A 122 3.27 -21.65 3.95
N ASN A 123 2.45 -20.64 4.27
CA ASN A 123 1.22 -20.28 3.56
C ASN A 123 0.85 -18.82 3.90
N PHE A 124 -0.23 -18.32 3.28
CA PHE A 124 -0.75 -16.97 3.53
C PHE A 124 -1.11 -16.70 4.99
N SER A 125 -1.77 -17.65 5.66
CA SER A 125 -2.12 -17.49 7.08
C SER A 125 -0.88 -17.37 7.97
N GLY A 126 0.19 -18.08 7.61
CA GLY A 126 1.51 -17.92 8.20
C GLY A 126 2.08 -16.52 7.98
N LEU A 127 1.95 -15.95 6.77
CA LEU A 127 2.33 -14.56 6.50
C LEU A 127 1.53 -13.59 7.37
N GLU A 128 0.20 -13.71 7.41
CA GLU A 128 -0.67 -12.84 8.22
C GLU A 128 -0.21 -12.83 9.69
N HIS A 129 0.11 -14.00 10.23
CA HIS A 129 0.61 -14.14 11.60
C HIS A 129 1.97 -13.47 11.81
N ARG A 130 2.88 -13.55 10.83
CA ARG A 130 4.18 -12.85 10.89
C ARG A 130 3.98 -11.34 10.86
N LEU A 131 3.19 -10.84 9.92
CA LEU A 131 2.95 -9.41 9.75
C LEU A 131 2.20 -8.80 10.93
N ALA A 132 1.32 -9.56 11.60
CA ALA A 132 0.65 -9.10 12.82
C ALA A 132 1.64 -8.72 13.94
N GLY A 133 2.81 -9.37 14.01
CA GLY A 133 3.87 -9.03 14.97
C GLY A 133 4.54 -7.67 14.71
N PHE A 134 4.35 -7.09 13.52
CA PHE A 134 4.84 -5.76 13.16
C PHE A 134 3.78 -4.66 13.35
N LEU A 135 2.54 -4.97 13.72
CA LEU A 135 1.52 -3.96 13.96
C LEU A 135 1.71 -3.32 15.33
N SER A 136 1.68 -1.99 15.40
CA SER A 136 1.65 -1.28 16.69
C SER A 136 0.28 -1.37 17.36
N SER A 137 -0.78 -1.50 16.57
CA SER A 137 -2.17 -1.59 17.02
C SER A 137 -3.03 -2.26 15.94
N PRO A 138 -3.95 -3.17 16.32
CA PRO A 138 -4.90 -3.74 15.36
C PRO A 138 -5.97 -2.74 14.88
N ASN A 139 -6.00 -1.53 15.46
CA ASN A 139 -6.96 -0.46 15.15
C ASN A 139 -6.38 0.65 14.26
N LEU A 140 -5.11 0.56 13.88
CA LEU A 140 -4.50 1.45 12.89
C LEU A 140 -4.41 0.75 11.55
N PHE A 141 -4.49 1.52 10.47
CA PHE A 141 -4.11 1.02 9.16
C PHE A 141 -2.60 0.84 9.13
N ALA A 142 -2.11 -0.05 8.27
CA ALA A 142 -0.67 -0.18 8.04
C ALA A 142 -0.38 -0.47 6.57
N MET A 143 0.75 0.00 6.07
CA MET A 143 1.30 -0.42 4.77
C MET A 143 2.52 -1.29 5.01
N VAL A 144 2.62 -2.39 4.26
CA VAL A 144 3.76 -3.29 4.29
C VAL A 144 4.48 -3.31 2.95
N ARG A 145 5.80 -3.35 3.02
CA ARG A 145 6.69 -3.74 1.93
C ARG A 145 7.59 -4.87 2.42
N ALA A 146 7.68 -5.96 1.66
CA ALA A 146 8.68 -6.99 1.91
C ALA A 146 9.44 -7.33 0.62
N ASP A 147 10.75 -7.20 0.64
CA ASP A 147 11.63 -7.50 -0.49
C ASP A 147 12.50 -8.72 -0.18
N GLY A 148 12.59 -9.65 -1.13
CA GLY A 148 13.44 -10.82 -0.95
C GLY A 148 13.17 -11.90 -1.97
N THR A 149 13.59 -13.12 -1.64
CA THR A 149 13.27 -14.32 -2.40
C THR A 149 12.25 -15.14 -1.65
N PHE A 150 11.22 -15.58 -2.37
CA PHE A 150 10.13 -16.40 -1.86
C PHE A 150 10.24 -17.78 -2.47
N ASP A 151 10.14 -18.82 -1.65
CA ASP A 151 10.17 -20.22 -2.10
C ASP A 151 8.99 -20.51 -3.03
N TYR A 152 7.85 -19.88 -2.73
CA TYR A 152 6.61 -20.01 -3.47
C TYR A 152 5.79 -18.73 -3.39
N VAL A 153 5.18 -18.33 -4.51
CA VAL A 153 4.13 -17.30 -4.54
C VAL A 153 3.06 -17.73 -5.51
N LYS A 154 1.80 -17.73 -5.07
CA LYS A 154 0.62 -17.92 -5.89
C LYS A 154 -0.11 -16.60 -6.01
N VAL A 155 -0.20 -16.09 -7.24
CA VAL A 155 -0.91 -14.84 -7.55
C VAL A 155 -2.08 -15.08 -8.48
N ARG A 156 -3.03 -14.16 -8.48
CA ARG A 156 -4.09 -14.06 -9.48
C ARG A 156 -4.08 -12.73 -10.21
N ALA A 157 -4.79 -12.68 -11.33
CA ALA A 157 -5.32 -11.44 -11.89
C ALA A 157 -6.67 -11.69 -12.61
N PRO A 158 -7.68 -10.83 -12.41
CA PRO A 158 -8.94 -10.92 -13.14
C PRO A 158 -8.77 -10.52 -14.62
N PRO A 159 -9.58 -11.08 -15.54
CA PRO A 159 -9.67 -10.56 -16.91
C PRO A 159 -10.51 -9.28 -16.94
N ALA A 160 -10.28 -8.44 -17.95
CA ALA A 160 -11.15 -7.29 -18.22
C ALA A 160 -12.61 -7.70 -18.43
N GLN A 161 -13.52 -6.95 -17.81
CA GLN A 161 -14.96 -7.16 -17.87
C GLN A 161 -15.62 -6.27 -18.94
N SER A 162 -16.87 -6.57 -19.26
CA SER A 162 -17.69 -5.77 -20.17
C SER A 162 -19.06 -5.52 -19.54
N LYS A 163 -19.70 -4.40 -19.87
CA LYS A 163 -21.04 -4.09 -19.38
C LYS A 163 -22.11 -5.06 -19.94
N PRO A 164 -23.18 -5.38 -19.18
CA PRO A 164 -23.34 -5.07 -17.76
C PRO A 164 -22.31 -5.84 -16.92
N TYR A 165 -21.63 -5.16 -16.00
CA TYR A 165 -20.57 -5.80 -15.21
C TYR A 165 -21.17 -6.81 -14.24
N PRO A 166 -20.56 -8.01 -14.12
CA PRO A 166 -20.97 -8.98 -13.12
C PRO A 166 -20.50 -8.56 -11.72
N ARG A 167 -20.99 -9.26 -10.69
CA ARG A 167 -20.44 -9.15 -9.34
C ARG A 167 -19.00 -9.66 -9.30
N LEU A 168 -18.21 -9.20 -8.33
CA LEU A 168 -16.78 -9.55 -8.27
C LEU A 168 -16.55 -11.05 -8.17
N ALA A 169 -17.34 -11.76 -7.38
CA ALA A 169 -17.27 -13.22 -7.25
C ALA A 169 -17.43 -13.94 -8.60
N ASP A 170 -18.30 -13.44 -9.48
CA ASP A 170 -18.51 -14.00 -10.81
C ASP A 170 -17.39 -13.57 -11.78
N ALA A 171 -16.94 -12.32 -11.68
CA ALA A 171 -15.88 -11.74 -12.52
C ALA A 171 -14.55 -12.50 -12.39
N ILE A 172 -14.22 -12.92 -11.17
CA ILE A 172 -12.96 -13.62 -10.86
C ILE A 172 -13.04 -15.13 -11.12
N ALA A 173 -14.19 -15.70 -11.48
CA ALA A 173 -14.32 -17.12 -11.75
C ALA A 173 -13.42 -17.59 -12.90
N GLN A 174 -13.04 -16.67 -13.80
CA GLN A 174 -12.12 -16.89 -14.93
C GLN A 174 -10.77 -16.17 -14.73
N GLN A 175 -10.38 -15.91 -13.48
CA GLN A 175 -9.08 -15.30 -13.16
C GLN A 175 -7.91 -16.15 -13.67
N GLY A 176 -6.87 -15.47 -14.12
CA GLY A 176 -5.57 -16.11 -14.35
C GLY A 176 -4.90 -16.37 -13.01
N VAL A 177 -4.47 -17.61 -12.76
CA VAL A 177 -3.73 -17.99 -11.56
C VAL A 177 -2.34 -18.46 -11.96
N HIS A 178 -1.32 -17.89 -11.33
CA HIS A 178 0.08 -18.14 -11.66
C HIS A 178 0.85 -18.53 -10.40
N GLU A 179 1.60 -19.62 -10.49
CA GLU A 179 2.40 -20.15 -9.39
C GLU A 179 3.89 -20.02 -9.71
N LEU A 180 4.61 -19.29 -8.86
CA LEU A 180 6.01 -18.97 -9.00
C LEU A 180 6.79 -19.69 -7.90
N ARG A 181 8.00 -20.16 -8.22
CA ARG A 181 8.89 -20.85 -7.28
C ARG A 181 10.27 -20.21 -7.28
N ASN A 182 10.89 -20.11 -6.10
CA ASN A 182 12.21 -19.51 -5.90
C ASN A 182 12.32 -18.15 -6.62
N VAL A 183 11.34 -17.28 -6.38
CA VAL A 183 11.16 -16.03 -7.11
C VAL A 183 11.60 -14.85 -6.23
N SER A 184 12.49 -14.01 -6.75
CA SER A 184 12.82 -12.74 -6.13
C SER A 184 11.79 -11.69 -6.52
N GLY A 185 11.37 -10.86 -5.57
CA GLY A 185 10.40 -9.80 -5.82
C GLY A 185 10.02 -9.02 -4.57
N THR A 186 8.91 -8.30 -4.68
CA THR A 186 8.41 -7.40 -3.64
C THR A 186 6.94 -7.72 -3.35
N LEU A 187 6.62 -7.94 -2.08
CA LEU A 187 5.26 -7.91 -1.56
C LEU A 187 4.91 -6.47 -1.14
N VAL A 188 3.71 -6.04 -1.49
CA VAL A 188 3.15 -4.75 -1.11
C VAL A 188 1.73 -4.97 -0.62
N GLY A 189 1.32 -4.35 0.48
CA GLY A 189 -0.08 -4.45 0.87
C GLY A 189 -0.50 -3.63 2.07
N THR A 190 -1.79 -3.65 2.34
CA THR A 190 -2.41 -2.86 3.39
C THR A 190 -3.00 -3.77 4.45
N TYR A 191 -2.77 -3.43 5.72
CA TYR A 191 -3.59 -3.92 6.82
C TYR A 191 -4.71 -2.92 7.09
N THR A 192 -5.93 -3.43 7.14
CA THR A 192 -7.14 -2.65 7.41
C THR A 192 -7.83 -3.14 8.68
N PRO A 193 -8.08 -2.27 9.66
CA PRO A 193 -8.82 -2.63 10.86
C PRO A 193 -10.26 -3.12 10.59
N PRO A 194 -10.81 -4.03 11.41
CA PRO A 194 -12.16 -4.56 11.22
C PRO A 194 -13.29 -3.51 11.18
N TYR A 195 -13.12 -2.36 11.83
CA TYR A 195 -14.13 -1.29 11.83
C TYR A 195 -14.35 -0.65 10.45
N ALA A 196 -13.46 -0.87 9.48
CA ALA A 196 -13.54 -0.32 8.13
C ALA A 196 -14.21 -1.29 7.13
N THR A 197 -14.86 -2.35 7.62
CA THR A 197 -15.65 -3.29 6.80
C THR A 197 -16.61 -2.55 5.87
N GLY A 198 -16.71 -3.00 4.62
CA GLY A 198 -17.54 -2.41 3.56
C GLY A 198 -16.93 -1.18 2.87
N VAL A 199 -16.02 -0.48 3.56
CA VAL A 199 -15.25 0.62 2.98
C VAL A 199 -13.95 0.12 2.39
N ALA A 200 -13.18 -0.68 3.11
CA ALA A 200 -11.88 -1.22 2.69
C ALA A 200 -11.80 -2.75 2.93
N ILE A 201 -10.79 -3.40 2.35
CA ILE A 201 -10.55 -4.85 2.51
C ILE A 201 -9.95 -5.10 3.89
N THR A 202 -10.70 -5.72 4.81
CA THR A 202 -10.28 -5.95 6.20
C THR A 202 -9.23 -7.06 6.33
N GLY A 203 -8.31 -6.90 7.29
CA GLY A 203 -7.14 -7.78 7.42
C GLY A 203 -6.02 -7.39 6.46
N TRP A 204 -5.17 -8.36 6.09
CA TRP A 204 -4.07 -8.15 5.14
C TRP A 204 -4.54 -8.36 3.71
N HIS A 205 -4.37 -7.35 2.88
CA HIS A 205 -4.54 -7.42 1.42
C HIS A 205 -3.21 -7.11 0.74
N VAL A 206 -2.61 -8.10 0.08
CA VAL A 206 -1.24 -8.00 -0.46
C VAL A 206 -1.17 -8.40 -1.93
N HIS A 207 -0.40 -7.64 -2.70
CA HIS A 207 0.01 -7.96 -4.06
C HIS A 207 1.50 -8.30 -4.09
N PHE A 208 1.92 -9.02 -5.13
CA PHE A 208 3.31 -9.35 -5.40
C PHE A 208 3.72 -8.85 -6.78
N ILE A 209 4.98 -8.45 -6.91
CA ILE A 209 5.62 -8.24 -8.21
C ILE A 209 7.06 -8.78 -8.21
N SER A 210 7.35 -9.63 -9.19
CA SER A 210 8.69 -10.18 -9.42
C SER A 210 9.73 -9.10 -9.71
N ALA A 211 11.00 -9.36 -9.35
CA ALA A 211 12.10 -8.42 -9.51
C ALA A 211 12.36 -8.06 -10.98
N ASP A 212 12.15 -8.99 -11.91
CA ASP A 212 12.27 -8.77 -13.36
C ASP A 212 11.01 -8.12 -13.97
N ARG A 213 9.98 -7.86 -13.17
CA ARG A 213 8.70 -7.25 -13.55
C ARG A 213 7.96 -8.04 -14.62
N ARG A 214 8.11 -9.37 -14.66
CA ARG A 214 7.43 -10.24 -15.63
C ARG A 214 6.17 -10.89 -15.11
N PHE A 215 6.11 -11.10 -13.80
CA PHE A 215 4.97 -11.70 -13.10
C PHE A 215 4.58 -10.90 -11.85
N GLY A 216 3.30 -10.94 -11.50
CA GLY A 216 2.74 -10.28 -10.33
C GLY A 216 1.24 -10.48 -10.23
N GLY A 217 0.62 -9.86 -9.24
CA GLY A 217 -0.83 -9.92 -9.03
C GLY A 217 -1.21 -9.96 -7.55
N HIS A 218 -2.50 -10.17 -7.29
CA HIS A 218 -3.04 -10.34 -5.95
C HIS A 218 -2.61 -11.70 -5.38
N VAL A 219 -2.06 -11.73 -4.16
CA VAL A 219 -1.48 -12.94 -3.57
C VAL A 219 -2.56 -13.80 -2.93
N LEU A 220 -2.67 -15.05 -3.40
CA LEU A 220 -3.57 -16.07 -2.82
C LEU A 220 -2.85 -16.94 -1.79
N ASP A 221 -1.56 -17.24 -2.03
CA ASP A 221 -0.75 -18.05 -1.13
C ASP A 221 0.76 -17.79 -1.33
N LEU A 222 1.59 -18.14 -0.35
CA LEU A 222 3.05 -18.02 -0.44
C LEU A 222 3.80 -18.89 0.56
N ALA A 223 5.08 -19.13 0.28
CA ALA A 223 6.02 -19.67 1.25
C ALA A 223 7.37 -18.94 1.19
N THR A 224 8.01 -18.80 2.34
CA THR A 224 9.34 -18.20 2.48
C THR A 224 10.08 -18.81 3.67
N ASP A 225 11.40 -18.97 3.51
CA ASP A 225 12.36 -19.31 4.55
C ASP A 225 12.53 -18.22 5.62
N GLY A 226 11.97 -17.03 5.39
CA GLY A 226 11.96 -15.90 6.31
C GLY A 226 13.07 -14.89 6.12
N THR A 227 13.91 -15.06 5.11
CA THR A 227 14.97 -14.11 4.75
C THR A 227 14.51 -12.78 4.13
N PRO A 228 13.30 -12.61 3.55
CA PRO A 228 12.85 -11.32 3.05
C PRO A 228 12.89 -10.23 4.14
N GLY A 229 13.42 -9.06 3.76
CA GLY A 229 13.40 -7.87 4.61
C GLY A 229 12.02 -7.22 4.53
N VAL A 230 11.45 -6.88 5.68
CA VAL A 230 10.13 -6.26 5.79
C VAL A 230 10.22 -4.87 6.41
N GLY A 231 9.43 -3.95 5.89
CA GLY A 231 9.14 -2.65 6.48
C GLY A 231 7.62 -2.48 6.65
N VAL A 232 7.20 -1.94 7.79
CA VAL A 232 5.80 -1.61 8.09
C VAL A 232 5.70 -0.16 8.53
N ASP A 233 4.71 0.53 7.97
CA ASP A 233 4.40 1.94 8.13
C ASP A 233 2.98 2.07 8.74
N ASP A 234 2.85 2.72 9.90
CA ASP A 234 1.57 2.94 10.55
C ASP A 234 0.84 4.15 9.97
N ILE A 235 -0.42 3.93 9.62
CA ILE A 235 -1.26 4.95 9.01
C ILE A 235 -2.39 5.33 9.97
N SER A 236 -2.39 6.60 10.37
CA SER A 236 -3.41 7.15 11.27
C SER A 236 -4.37 8.13 10.60
N SER A 237 -4.28 8.29 9.27
CA SER A 237 -5.22 9.08 8.47
C SER A 237 -5.73 8.25 7.30
N PHE A 238 -7.04 8.29 7.04
CA PHE A 238 -7.68 7.56 5.96
C PHE A 238 -8.59 8.51 5.18
N THR A 239 -8.41 8.56 3.85
CA THR A 239 -9.21 9.37 2.94
C THR A 239 -9.78 8.48 1.85
N VAL A 240 -11.08 8.57 1.65
CA VAL A 240 -11.81 7.85 0.59
C VAL A 240 -12.33 8.85 -0.42
N VAL A 241 -12.05 8.60 -1.71
CA VAL A 241 -12.60 9.37 -2.82
C VAL A 241 -13.72 8.58 -3.47
N LEU A 242 -14.94 9.11 -3.40
CA LEU A 242 -16.11 8.44 -3.94
C LEU A 242 -16.27 8.74 -5.44
N PRO A 243 -16.52 7.73 -6.29
CA PRO A 243 -16.62 7.89 -7.75
C PRO A 243 -17.97 8.49 -8.15
N VAL A 244 -18.14 9.80 -7.94
CA VAL A 244 -19.37 10.52 -8.32
C VAL A 244 -19.57 10.48 -9.84
N GLY A 245 -20.78 10.18 -10.28
CA GLY A 245 -21.14 10.11 -11.71
C GLY A 245 -20.95 8.75 -12.36
N THR A 246 -20.65 7.71 -11.58
CA THR A 246 -20.72 6.30 -12.00
C THR A 246 -21.94 5.62 -11.37
N ASP A 247 -22.10 4.31 -11.61
CA ASP A 247 -23.13 3.47 -10.98
C ASP A 247 -23.07 3.50 -9.45
N PHE A 248 -21.99 4.02 -8.84
CA PHE A 248 -21.84 4.19 -7.41
C PHE A 248 -22.99 4.97 -6.76
N THR A 249 -23.49 6.04 -7.38
CA THR A 249 -24.55 6.87 -6.75
C THR A 249 -25.93 6.22 -6.76
N GLU A 250 -26.12 5.19 -7.60
CA GLU A 250 -27.39 4.48 -7.77
C GLU A 250 -27.38 3.08 -7.11
N THR A 251 -26.20 2.60 -6.70
CA THR A 251 -26.04 1.27 -6.10
C THR A 251 -26.47 1.25 -4.64
N ASP A 252 -27.21 0.20 -4.24
CA ASP A 252 -27.59 -0.02 -2.85
C ASP A 252 -26.46 -0.70 -2.08
N PHE A 253 -25.85 0.03 -1.14
CA PHE A 253 -24.78 -0.46 -0.26
C PHE A 253 -25.27 -0.95 1.11
N SER A 254 -26.58 -1.14 1.31
CA SER A 254 -27.11 -1.60 2.60
C SER A 254 -26.93 -3.09 2.87
N GLN A 255 -26.50 -3.86 1.86
CA GLN A 255 -26.29 -5.31 1.96
C GLN A 255 -25.02 -5.65 2.73
N ASN A 256 -25.03 -6.76 3.47
CA ASN A 256 -23.82 -7.28 4.11
C ASN A 256 -23.06 -8.19 3.12
N LEU A 257 -21.94 -7.68 2.60
CA LEU A 257 -21.10 -8.38 1.60
C LEU A 257 -19.85 -9.03 2.22
N SER A 258 -19.79 -9.19 3.55
CA SER A 258 -18.59 -9.70 4.24
C SER A 258 -18.21 -11.12 3.83
N SER A 259 -19.20 -11.99 3.54
CA SER A 259 -18.94 -13.35 3.02
C SER A 259 -18.37 -13.32 1.62
N ASP A 260 -18.90 -12.42 0.78
CA ASP A 260 -18.49 -12.29 -0.61
C ASP A 260 -17.06 -11.78 -0.70
N LEU A 261 -16.69 -10.84 0.21
CA LEU A 261 -15.32 -10.38 0.35
C LEU A 261 -14.33 -11.52 0.66
N GLN A 262 -14.70 -12.44 1.57
CA GLN A 262 -13.83 -13.57 1.90
C GLN A 262 -13.63 -14.53 0.72
N VAL A 263 -14.71 -14.82 -0.02
CA VAL A 263 -14.65 -15.64 -1.24
C VAL A 263 -13.72 -15.01 -2.27
N VAL A 264 -13.87 -13.70 -2.54
CA VAL A 264 -13.09 -13.06 -3.60
C VAL A 264 -11.62 -12.85 -3.25
N GLU A 265 -11.28 -12.53 -1.99
CA GLU A 265 -9.90 -12.24 -1.60
C GLU A 265 -9.11 -13.50 -1.20
N LYS A 266 -9.77 -14.59 -0.79
CA LYS A 266 -9.09 -15.82 -0.34
C LYS A 266 -9.20 -16.97 -1.32
N GLY A 267 -9.97 -16.81 -2.41
CA GLY A 267 -10.17 -17.84 -3.43
C GLY A 267 -10.81 -19.12 -2.86
N GLN A 268 -11.70 -18.98 -1.89
CA GLN A 268 -12.43 -20.06 -1.21
C GLN A 268 -13.81 -20.27 -1.80
#